data_AF-A0A135HTR9-F1
#
_entry.id   AF-A0A135HTR9-F1
#
_cell.length_a   1.000
_cell.length_b   1.000
_cell.length_c   1.000
_cell.angle_alpha   90.00
_cell.angle_beta   90.00
_cell.angle_gamma   90.00
#
_symmetry.space_group_name_H-M   'P 1'
#
loop_
_entity.id
_entity.type
_entity.pdbx_description
1 polymer ?
#
loop_
_entity_poly.entity_id
_entity_poly.type
_entity_poly.pdbx_seq_one_letter_code
_entity_poly.pdbx_strand_id
1 'polypeptide(L)'
;MKAGNDAGPVAGAILYLLIGPIVWAAHLLLVYGPQSALCAFRITGTAAVDPWLISVLVAGVTVIAMAAVGLTLWRPRRMARLFRFNAASDGDRSFVISVMRILGVLSLFGIAWAGATTLLLDPCAQLR
;
A
#
# COMPACT_ATOMS: atom_id res chain seq x y z
N MET A 1 -11.32 32.63 -22.33
CA MET A 1 -11.47 31.50 -21.39
C MET A 1 -10.95 30.26 -22.10
N LYS A 2 -9.72 29.82 -21.80
CA LYS A 2 -9.14 28.60 -22.38
C LYS A 2 -9.43 27.44 -21.42
N ALA A 3 -10.14 26.44 -21.93
CA ALA A 3 -10.47 25.22 -21.20
C ALA A 3 -9.17 24.49 -20.79
N GLY A 4 -9.09 24.12 -19.51
CA GLY A 4 -7.93 23.52 -18.89
C GLY A 4 -7.55 22.17 -19.50
N ASN A 5 -6.27 22.05 -19.85
CA ASN A 5 -5.62 20.76 -20.10
C ASN A 5 -4.35 20.63 -19.22
N ASP A 6 -4.38 21.22 -18.03
CA ASP A 6 -3.27 21.26 -17.07
C ASP A 6 -3.24 20.01 -16.18
N ALA A 7 -3.26 18.81 -16.78
CA ALA A 7 -3.18 17.54 -16.05
C ALA A 7 -1.81 17.30 -15.35
N GLY A 8 -0.89 18.27 -15.37
CA GLY A 8 0.33 18.26 -14.56
C GLY A 8 0.52 19.65 -13.97
N PRO A 9 0.00 19.92 -12.76
CA PRO A 9 0.75 19.73 -11.51
C PRO A 9 -0.06 19.08 -10.36
N VAL A 10 -1.39 19.03 -10.47
CA VAL A 10 -2.29 18.56 -9.39
C VAL A 10 -2.30 17.03 -9.29
N ALA A 11 -2.31 16.33 -10.41
CA ALA A 11 -2.25 14.86 -10.45
C ALA A 11 -0.98 14.31 -9.77
N GLY A 12 0.16 14.99 -9.93
CA GLY A 12 1.42 14.63 -9.27
C GLY A 12 1.37 14.83 -7.75
N ALA A 13 0.71 15.88 -7.28
CA ALA A 13 0.49 16.12 -5.85
C ALA A 13 -0.42 15.04 -5.23
N ILE A 14 -1.50 14.68 -5.93
CA ILE A 14 -2.44 13.64 -5.51
C ILE A 14 -1.73 12.28 -5.43
N LEU A 15 -0.97 11.89 -6.47
CA LEU A 15 -0.20 10.65 -6.47
C LEU A 15 0.86 10.61 -5.36
N TYR A 16 1.52 11.74 -5.10
CA TYR A 16 2.50 11.85 -4.01
C TYR A 16 1.85 11.64 -2.63
N LEU A 17 0.68 12.23 -2.39
CA LEU A 17 -0.07 12.08 -1.14
C LEU A 17 -0.59 10.64 -0.96
N LEU A 18 -1.05 10.04 -2.06
CA LEU A 18 -1.67 8.71 -2.06
C LEU A 18 -0.66 7.56 -2.11
N ILE A 19 0.65 7.81 -2.20
CA ILE A 19 1.61 6.71 -2.36
C ILE A 19 1.58 5.72 -1.18
N GLY A 20 1.42 6.21 0.06
CA GLY A 20 1.24 5.34 1.23
C GLY A 20 -0.03 4.49 1.11
N PRO A 21 -1.21 5.11 0.95
CA PRO A 21 -2.47 4.40 0.74
C PRO A 21 -2.49 3.44 -0.45
N ILE A 22 -1.84 3.78 -1.57
CA ILE A 22 -1.73 2.92 -2.75
C ILE A 22 -0.88 1.69 -2.44
N VAL A 23 0.26 1.86 -1.75
CA VAL A 23 1.09 0.72 -1.33
C VAL A 23 0.33 -0.17 -0.36
N TRP A 24 -0.45 0.40 0.56
CA TRP A 24 -1.29 -0.37 1.47
C TRP A 24 -2.42 -1.12 0.73
N ALA A 25 -3.10 -0.48 -0.22
CA ALA A 25 -4.13 -1.12 -1.03
C ALA A 25 -3.55 -2.25 -1.89
N ALA A 26 -2.38 -2.04 -2.50
CA ALA A 26 -1.66 -3.07 -3.23
C ALA A 26 -1.24 -4.23 -2.33
N HIS A 27 -0.79 -3.93 -1.10
CA HIS A 27 -0.47 -4.94 -0.09
C HIS A 27 -1.70 -5.81 0.24
N LEU A 28 -2.86 -5.19 0.52
CA LEU A 28 -4.10 -5.92 0.79
C LEU A 28 -4.51 -6.80 -0.39
N LEU A 29 -4.46 -6.27 -1.62
CA LEU A 29 -4.81 -7.02 -2.82
C LEU A 29 -3.91 -8.24 -3.01
N LEU A 30 -2.60 -8.09 -2.78
CA LEU A 30 -1.62 -9.17 -2.93
C LEU A 30 -1.69 -10.21 -1.81
N VAL A 31 -2.17 -9.85 -0.63
CA VAL A 31 -2.35 -10.78 0.49
C VAL A 31 -3.69 -11.50 0.38
N TYR A 32 -4.78 -10.75 0.29
CA TYR A 32 -6.13 -11.30 0.26
C TYR A 32 -6.50 -11.97 -1.06
N GLY A 33 -6.03 -11.45 -2.20
CA GLY A 33 -6.36 -12.00 -3.52
C GLY A 33 -5.96 -13.47 -3.66
N PRO A 34 -4.67 -13.83 -3.44
CA PRO A 34 -4.23 -15.21 -3.45
C PRO A 34 -4.91 -16.04 -2.36
N GLN A 35 -5.08 -15.50 -1.15
CA GLN A 35 -5.75 -16.22 -0.06
C GLN A 35 -7.17 -16.63 -0.44
N SER A 36 -7.98 -15.70 -0.97
CA SER A 36 -9.35 -15.98 -1.42
C SER A 36 -9.38 -16.98 -2.57
N ALA A 37 -8.48 -16.84 -3.56
CA ALA A 37 -8.39 -17.78 -4.67
C ALA A 37 -8.02 -19.20 -4.21
N LEU A 38 -7.03 -19.31 -3.32
CA LEU A 38 -6.57 -20.60 -2.78
C LEU A 38 -7.64 -21.27 -1.93
N CYS A 39 -8.39 -20.54 -1.10
CA CYS A 39 -9.50 -21.13 -0.36
C CYS A 39 -10.62 -21.59 -1.30
N ALA A 40 -10.95 -20.83 -2.36
CA ALA A 40 -11.92 -21.26 -3.36
C ALA A 40 -11.47 -22.55 -4.10
N PHE A 41 -10.20 -22.64 -4.48
CA PHE A 41 -9.65 -23.81 -5.17
C PHE A 41 -9.49 -25.03 -4.27
N ARG A 42 -9.21 -24.83 -2.98
CA ARG A 42 -9.19 -25.92 -1.99
C ARG A 42 -10.58 -26.54 -1.83
N ILE A 43 -11.64 -25.72 -1.82
CA ILE A 43 -13.03 -26.19 -1.77
C ILE A 43 -13.37 -27.02 -3.03
N THR A 44 -12.86 -26.64 -4.20
CA THR A 44 -13.05 -27.39 -5.45
C THR A 44 -12.12 -28.60 -5.63
N GLY A 45 -11.20 -28.85 -4.68
CA GLY A 45 -10.27 -29.99 -4.70
C GLY A 45 -9.17 -29.91 -5.77
N THR A 46 -8.95 -28.75 -6.39
CA THR A 46 -8.06 -28.58 -7.55
C THR A 46 -6.61 -28.29 -7.18
N ALA A 47 -6.34 -27.80 -5.97
CA ALA A 47 -4.98 -27.51 -5.51
C ALA A 47 -4.83 -27.75 -4.00
N ALA A 48 -3.93 -28.66 -3.63
CA ALA A 48 -3.42 -28.80 -2.27
C ALA A 48 -2.25 -27.83 -2.10
N VAL A 49 -2.55 -26.62 -1.64
CA VAL A 49 -1.52 -25.61 -1.39
C VAL A 49 -1.17 -25.59 0.09
N ASP A 50 0.11 -25.78 0.35
CA ASP A 50 0.66 -25.85 1.69
C ASP A 50 0.47 -24.51 2.45
N PRO A 51 -0.05 -24.52 3.69
CA PRO A 51 -0.26 -23.31 4.48
C PRO A 51 1.02 -22.50 4.74
N TRP A 52 2.18 -23.17 4.76
CA TRP A 52 3.47 -22.52 4.96
C TRP A 52 3.82 -21.56 3.81
N LEU A 53 3.45 -21.91 2.58
CA LEU A 53 3.74 -21.11 1.39
C LEU A 53 2.97 -19.78 1.42
N ILE A 54 1.70 -19.82 1.87
CA ILE A 54 0.87 -18.63 2.06
C ILE A 54 1.49 -17.73 3.11
N SER A 55 1.91 -18.30 4.25
CA SER A 55 2.52 -17.55 5.36
C SER A 55 3.81 -16.85 4.93
N VAL A 56 4.69 -17.55 4.20
CA VAL A 56 5.94 -16.98 3.67
C VAL A 56 5.67 -15.86 2.66
N LEU A 57 4.68 -16.05 1.78
CA LEU A 57 4.30 -15.05 0.78
C LEU A 57 3.74 -13.79 1.45
N VAL A 58 2.83 -13.94 2.41
CA VAL A 58 2.27 -12.82 3.16
C VAL A 58 3.37 -12.09 3.93
N ALA A 59 4.21 -12.81 4.68
CA ALA A 59 5.33 -12.20 5.40
C ALA A 59 6.27 -11.42 4.46
N GLY A 60 6.62 -12.00 3.30
CA GLY A 60 7.45 -11.36 2.29
C GLY A 60 6.81 -10.07 1.75
N VAL A 61 5.52 -10.13 1.37
CA VAL A 61 4.79 -8.98 0.84
C VAL A 61 4.59 -7.89 1.90
N THR A 62 4.39 -8.25 3.18
CA THR A 62 4.32 -7.30 4.30
C THR A 62 5.65 -6.59 4.49
N VAL A 63 6.77 -7.32 4.53
CA VAL A 63 8.10 -6.73 4.69
C VAL A 63 8.43 -5.78 3.53
N ILE A 64 8.14 -6.18 2.28
CA ILE A 64 8.35 -5.34 1.10
C ILE A 64 7.49 -4.07 1.17
N ALA A 65 6.22 -4.18 1.55
CA ALA A 65 5.32 -3.04 1.67
C ALA A 65 5.78 -2.08 2.79
N MET A 66 6.18 -2.60 3.96
CA MET A 66 6.75 -1.79 5.05
C MET A 66 8.03 -1.08 4.61
N ALA A 67 8.92 -1.77 3.89
CA ALA A 67 10.14 -1.17 3.37
C ALA A 67 9.83 -0.07 2.35
N ALA A 68 8.86 -0.29 1.45
CA ALA A 68 8.44 0.69 0.46
C ALA A 68 7.88 1.97 1.13
N VAL A 69 6.99 1.84 2.14
CA VAL A 69 6.47 3.01 2.86
C VAL A 69 7.54 3.65 3.76
N GLY A 70 8.42 2.86 4.39
CA GLY A 70 9.54 3.38 5.16
C GLY A 70 10.50 4.21 4.32
N LEU A 71 10.79 3.76 3.09
CA LEU A 71 11.64 4.49 2.14
C LEU A 71 10.99 5.79 1.66
N THR A 72 9.68 5.79 1.42
CA THR A 72 8.96 7.03 1.02
C THR A 72 8.92 8.04 2.16
N LEU A 73 8.77 7.58 3.41
CA LEU A 73 8.84 8.42 4.61
C LEU A 73 10.25 8.97 4.91
N TRP A 74 11.30 8.19 4.63
CA TRP A 74 12.68 8.64 4.85
C TRP A 74 13.12 9.70 3.84
N ARG A 75 12.63 9.61 2.59
CA ARG A 75 13.08 10.49 1.49
C ARG A 75 11.94 11.30 0.83
N PRO A 76 11.21 12.14 1.58
CA PRO A 76 10.09 12.92 1.05
C PRO A 76 10.54 13.88 -0.08
N ARG A 77 11.74 14.47 0.04
CA ARG A 77 12.32 15.36 -0.98
C ARG A 77 12.63 14.66 -2.30
N ARG A 78 12.99 13.37 -2.29
CA ARG A 78 13.26 12.59 -3.51
C ARG A 78 11.95 12.15 -4.17
N MET A 79 10.96 11.78 -3.36
CA MET A 79 9.62 11.45 -3.85
C MET A 79 8.91 12.66 -4.46
N ALA A 80 9.00 13.84 -3.83
CA ALA A 80 8.45 15.08 -4.40
C ALA A 80 9.06 15.40 -5.77
N ARG A 81 10.35 15.10 -5.97
CA ARG A 81 11.04 15.25 -7.25
C ARG A 81 10.60 14.21 -8.28
N LEU A 82 10.40 12.95 -7.86
CA LEU A 82 9.92 11.86 -8.71
C LEU A 82 8.52 12.15 -9.27
N PHE A 83 7.63 12.70 -8.43
CA PHE A 83 6.25 13.05 -8.80
C PHE A 83 6.10 14.44 -9.44
N ARG A 84 7.21 15.12 -9.75
CA ARG A 84 7.22 16.47 -10.34
C ARG A 84 6.37 17.48 -9.56
N PHE A 85 6.31 17.34 -8.24
CA PHE A 85 5.58 18.26 -7.37
C PHE A 85 6.37 19.57 -7.24
N ASN A 86 5.86 20.64 -7.86
CA ASN A 86 6.31 22.01 -7.63
C ASN A 86 5.30 22.71 -6.73
N ALA A 87 5.59 22.80 -5.44
CA ALA A 87 4.83 23.63 -4.52
C ALA A 87 4.99 25.10 -4.93
N ALA A 88 3.87 25.81 -5.11
CA ALA A 88 3.87 27.23 -5.46
C ALA A 88 4.36 28.12 -4.29
N SER A 89 4.25 27.64 -3.04
CA SER A 89 4.68 28.32 -1.83
C SER A 89 5.36 27.37 -0.82
N ASP A 90 6.25 27.90 0.03
CA ASP A 90 6.89 27.11 1.11
C ASP A 90 5.88 26.64 2.19
N GLY A 91 4.79 27.39 2.39
CA GLY A 91 3.70 27.02 3.31
C GLY A 91 2.98 25.73 2.87
N ASP A 92 2.58 25.67 1.59
CA ASP A 92 1.90 24.50 1.01
C ASP A 92 2.79 23.25 1.04
N ARG A 93 4.11 23.44 0.87
CA ARG A 93 5.07 22.34 0.90
C ARG A 93 5.13 21.66 2.27
N SER A 94 5.11 22.43 3.35
CA SER A 94 5.15 21.89 4.72
C SER A 94 3.88 21.13 5.07
N PHE A 95 2.71 21.64 4.64
CA PHE A 95 1.42 20.98 4.81
C PHE A 95 1.36 19.65 4.05
N VAL A 96 1.72 19.65 2.76
CA VAL A 96 1.71 18.44 1.93
C VAL A 96 2.66 17.36 2.48
N ILE A 97 3.82 17.74 2.99
CA ILE A 97 4.76 16.80 3.63
C ILE A 97 4.16 16.22 4.92
N SER A 98 3.54 17.05 5.77
CA SER A 98 2.88 16.56 6.99
C SER A 98 1.73 15.59 6.69
N VAL A 99 0.87 15.91 5.73
CA VAL A 99 -0.24 15.04 5.33
C VAL A 99 0.29 13.72 4.75
N MET A 100 1.28 13.77 3.86
CA MET A 100 1.92 12.55 3.33
C MET A 100 2.51 11.69 4.45
N ARG A 101 3.11 12.32 5.47
CA ARG A 101 3.69 11.61 6.62
C ARG A 101 2.63 10.94 7.48
N ILE A 102 1.53 11.63 7.79
CA ILE A 102 0.40 11.07 8.54
C ILE A 102 -0.23 9.90 7.77
N LEU A 103 -0.50 10.09 6.47
CA LEU A 103 -1.05 9.04 5.61
C LEU A 103 -0.09 7.84 5.50
N GLY A 104 1.21 8.08 5.42
CA GLY A 104 2.23 7.03 5.39
C GLY A 104 2.31 6.26 6.71
N VAL A 105 2.26 6.95 7.86
CA VAL A 105 2.20 6.29 9.19
C VAL A 105 0.92 5.47 9.35
N LEU A 106 -0.21 6.03 8.92
CA LEU A 106 -1.49 5.31 8.94
C LEU A 106 -1.45 4.07 8.04
N SER A 107 -0.81 4.17 6.87
CA SER A 107 -0.61 3.05 5.96
C SER A 107 0.31 1.99 6.55
N LEU A 108 1.41 2.38 7.22
CA LEU A 108 2.28 1.44 7.94
C LEU A 108 1.52 0.70 9.05
N PHE A 109 0.70 1.43 9.81
CA PHE A 109 -0.13 0.82 10.84
C PHE A 109 -1.11 -0.19 10.22
N GLY A 110 -1.73 0.17 9.09
CA GLY A 110 -2.60 -0.73 8.33
C GLY A 110 -1.88 -1.97 7.79
N ILE A 111 -0.66 -1.84 7.27
CA ILE A 111 0.15 -2.97 6.79
C ILE A 111 0.55 -3.89 7.95
N ALA A 112 1.02 -3.32 9.06
CA ALA A 112 1.43 -4.08 10.24
C ALA A 112 0.25 -4.82 10.87
N TRP A 113 -0.91 -4.14 10.99
CA TRP A 113 -2.13 -4.75 11.49
C TRP A 113 -2.63 -5.87 10.57
N ALA A 114 -2.71 -5.62 9.25
CA ALA A 114 -3.13 -6.64 8.29
C ALA A 114 -2.24 -7.88 8.33
N GLY A 115 -0.91 -7.68 8.30
CA GLY A 115 0.07 -8.76 8.43
C GLY A 115 -0.07 -9.53 9.75
N ALA A 116 -0.32 -8.84 10.87
CA ALA A 116 -0.56 -9.49 12.16
C ALA A 116 -1.82 -10.35 12.15
N THR A 117 -2.94 -9.84 11.61
CA THR A 117 -4.20 -10.60 11.54
C THR A 117 -4.07 -11.87 10.70
N THR A 118 -3.34 -11.81 9.59
CA THR A 118 -3.13 -12.98 8.71
C THR A 118 -2.24 -14.06 9.32
N LEU A 119 -1.39 -13.70 10.29
CA LEU A 119 -0.57 -14.67 11.03
C LEU A 119 -1.35 -15.31 12.20
N LEU A 120 -2.32 -14.58 12.75
CA LEU A 120 -3.12 -15.01 13.90
C LEU A 120 -4.36 -15.82 13.53
N LEU A 121 -4.92 -15.62 12.32
CA LEU A 121 -6.13 -16.29 11.86
C LEU A 121 -5.82 -17.35 10.81
N ASP A 122 -6.46 -18.51 10.93
CA ASP A 122 -6.46 -19.53 9.89
C ASP A 122 -7.14 -18.99 8.62
N PRO A 123 -6.42 -18.89 7.50
CA PRO A 123 -6.87 -18.12 6.34
C PRO A 123 -8.14 -18.67 5.67
N CYS A 124 -8.43 -19.96 5.86
CA CYS A 124 -9.64 -20.61 5.33
C CYS A 124 -10.63 -21.07 6.42
N ALA A 125 -10.36 -20.85 7.71
CA ALA A 125 -11.33 -21.18 8.76
C ALA A 125 -12.56 -20.25 8.74
N GLN A 126 -12.39 -19.05 8.18
CA GLN A 126 -13.43 -18.03 8.12
C GLN A 126 -14.49 -18.26 7.01
N LEU A 127 -14.24 -19.19 6.08
CA LEU A 127 -15.14 -19.54 4.96
C LEU A 127 -15.90 -20.86 5.18
N ARG A 128 -15.73 -21.51 6.34
CA ARG A 128 -16.46 -22.73 6.73
C ARG A 128 -17.65 -22.37 7.61
#